data_AF-A0A529SZQ1-F1
#
_entry.id   AF-A0A529SZQ1-F1
#
_cell.length_a   1.000
_cell.length_b   1.000
_cell.length_c   1.000
_cell.angle_alpha   90.00
_cell.angle_beta   90.00
_cell.angle_gamma   90.00
#
_symmetry.space_group_name_H-M   'P 1'
#
loop_
_entity.id
_entity.type
_entity.pdbx_description
1 polymer ?
#
loop_
_entity_poly.entity_id
_entity_poly.type
_entity_poly.pdbx_seq_one_letter_code
_entity_poly.pdbx_strand_id
1 'polypeptide(L)'
;VMLKDAVPVILLATVGSVVAGYVFGRVSLLALTRIEDAASSTVVQFAGTFAVWIIADKLGLSAIITIVVYAITIARTAPRRMSARRRVSTYSVWESAVFVLNVLAFVLMGLQARSIVGRLSGDGQGEAFLFAATVLAVVIVARLVWVMGYVALIRQFKRFDGEGQKRDAPTFRGAVLVGWCGMRGLVTLVVAIALPADFPGRDPIVLAAFAVVLGTLVLQGMSLKPLLRRLNFERDTSIDREVAEARVAIMQAALDVLS
;
A
#
# COMPACT_ATOMS: atom_id res chain seq x y z
N VAL A 1 16.48 -18.61 23.37
CA VAL A 1 15.26 -18.52 24.21
C VAL A 1 14.29 -17.48 23.65
N MET A 2 14.71 -16.25 23.31
CA MET A 2 13.81 -15.22 22.77
C MET A 2 12.99 -15.56 21.52
N LEU A 3 13.49 -16.42 20.60
CA LEU A 3 12.74 -16.74 19.36
C LEU A 3 11.50 -17.61 19.61
N LYS A 4 11.53 -18.52 20.60
CA LYS A 4 10.41 -19.43 20.88
C LYS A 4 9.21 -18.72 21.50
N ASP A 5 9.45 -17.65 22.24
CA ASP A 5 8.41 -16.83 22.88
C ASP A 5 7.91 -15.70 21.95
N ALA A 6 8.76 -15.24 21.02
CA ALA A 6 8.37 -14.22 20.04
C ALA A 6 7.41 -14.75 18.97
N VAL A 7 7.58 -16.00 18.52
CA VAL A 7 6.71 -16.62 17.49
C VAL A 7 5.22 -16.62 17.87
N PRO A 8 4.80 -17.11 19.05
CA PRO A 8 3.39 -17.09 19.43
C PRO A 8 2.85 -15.66 19.60
N VAL A 9 3.66 -14.71 20.09
CA VAL A 9 3.26 -13.30 20.21
C VAL A 9 3.06 -12.67 18.83
N ILE A 10 3.97 -12.90 17.89
CA ILE A 10 3.86 -12.39 16.51
C ILE A 10 2.67 -13.02 15.79
N LEU A 11 2.45 -14.33 15.95
CA LEU A 11 1.29 -15.03 15.38
C LEU A 11 -0.01 -14.49 15.95
N LEU A 12 -0.11 -14.35 17.28
CA LEU A 12 -1.31 -13.82 17.94
C LEU A 12 -1.56 -12.37 17.56
N ALA A 13 -0.53 -11.52 17.53
CA ALA A 13 -0.66 -10.14 17.09
C ALA A 13 -1.11 -10.05 15.62
N THR A 14 -0.57 -10.89 14.74
CA THR A 14 -0.89 -10.86 13.30
C THR A 14 -2.30 -11.40 13.04
N VAL A 15 -2.60 -12.62 13.51
CA VAL A 15 -3.90 -13.27 13.27
C VAL A 15 -4.99 -12.54 14.04
N GLY A 16 -4.73 -12.13 15.27
CA GLY A 16 -5.63 -11.32 16.09
C GLY A 16 -5.98 -10.00 15.42
N SER A 17 -4.99 -9.30 14.84
CA SER A 17 -5.23 -8.08 14.06
C SER A 17 -6.10 -8.31 12.83
N VAL A 18 -5.92 -9.41 12.11
CA VAL A 18 -6.74 -9.74 10.94
C VAL A 18 -8.19 -10.00 11.34
N VAL A 19 -8.41 -10.82 12.37
CA VAL A 19 -9.76 -11.12 12.86
C VAL A 19 -10.43 -9.85 13.41
N ALA A 20 -9.72 -9.10 14.25
CA ALA A 20 -10.24 -7.85 14.82
C ALA A 20 -10.60 -6.83 13.74
N GLY A 21 -9.73 -6.61 12.76
CA GLY A 21 -9.98 -5.69 11.65
C GLY A 21 -11.22 -6.07 10.84
N TYR A 22 -11.41 -7.37 10.58
CA TYR A 22 -12.61 -7.88 9.90
C TYR A 22 -13.87 -7.64 10.73
N VAL A 23 -13.85 -7.98 12.01
CA VAL A 23 -14.99 -7.79 12.93
C VAL A 23 -15.35 -6.31 13.04
N PHE A 24 -14.38 -5.43 13.29
CA PHE A 24 -14.62 -3.99 13.35
C PHE A 24 -15.16 -3.45 12.03
N GLY A 25 -14.65 -3.93 10.89
CA GLY A 25 -15.16 -3.51 9.57
C GLY A 25 -16.63 -3.87 9.39
N ARG A 26 -17.02 -5.08 9.80
CA ARG A 26 -18.42 -5.54 9.75
C ARG A 26 -19.33 -4.75 10.70
N VAL A 27 -18.86 -4.44 11.91
CA VAL A 27 -19.61 -3.66 12.89
C VAL A 27 -19.79 -2.21 12.42
N SER A 28 -18.72 -1.56 11.96
CA SER A 28 -18.79 -0.19 11.45
C SER A 28 -19.72 -0.05 10.25
N LEU A 29 -19.82 -1.08 9.40
CA LEU A 29 -20.78 -1.08 8.29
C LEU A 29 -22.24 -1.00 8.76
N LEU A 30 -22.59 -1.62 9.90
CA LEU A 30 -23.93 -1.51 10.47
C LEU A 30 -24.25 -0.07 10.85
N ALA A 31 -23.29 0.63 11.46
CA ALA A 31 -23.41 2.05 11.80
C ALA A 31 -23.51 2.91 10.53
N LEU A 32 -22.66 2.67 9.54
CA LEU A 32 -22.63 3.44 8.29
C LEU A 32 -23.89 3.29 7.45
N THR A 33 -24.54 2.12 7.46
CA THR A 33 -25.80 1.91 6.73
C THR A 33 -26.97 2.70 7.31
N ARG A 34 -26.90 3.11 8.59
CA ARG A 34 -27.95 3.92 9.22
C ARG A 34 -27.86 5.41 8.89
N ILE A 35 -26.77 5.84 8.25
CA ILE A 35 -26.50 7.26 7.98
C ILE A 35 -26.81 7.56 6.51
N GLU A 36 -27.77 8.44 6.29
CA GLU A 36 -28.22 8.84 4.95
C GLU A 36 -27.45 10.04 4.39
N ASP A 37 -26.92 10.90 5.25
CA ASP A 37 -26.19 12.11 4.86
C ASP A 37 -24.68 11.84 4.60
N ALA A 38 -24.13 12.46 3.56
CA ALA A 38 -22.75 12.25 3.13
C ALA A 38 -21.72 12.83 4.10
N ALA A 39 -21.97 14.03 4.65
CA ALA A 39 -21.06 14.67 5.60
C ALA A 39 -20.99 13.87 6.90
N SER A 40 -22.14 13.49 7.44
CA SER A 40 -22.26 12.65 8.64
C SER A 40 -21.56 11.31 8.46
N SER A 41 -21.72 10.68 7.29
CA SER A 41 -21.06 9.40 6.99
C SER A 41 -19.53 9.52 6.99
N THR A 42 -19.01 10.68 6.56
CA THR A 42 -17.57 10.94 6.49
C THR A 42 -16.99 11.16 7.88
N VAL A 43 -17.68 11.94 8.73
CA VAL A 43 -17.29 12.14 10.14
C VAL A 43 -17.23 10.80 10.88
N VAL A 44 -18.24 9.94 10.73
CA VAL A 44 -18.27 8.62 11.37
C VAL A 44 -17.17 7.70 10.83
N GLN A 45 -16.79 7.81 9.55
CA GLN A 45 -15.66 7.04 9.02
C GLN A 45 -14.32 7.48 9.60
N PHE A 46 -14.07 8.79 9.73
CA PHE A 46 -12.87 9.30 10.38
C PHE A 46 -12.83 8.87 11.85
N ALA A 47 -13.90 9.12 12.60
CA ALA A 47 -14.01 8.73 14.01
C ALA A 47 -13.85 7.21 14.19
N GLY A 48 -14.48 6.39 13.34
CA GLY A 48 -14.36 4.94 13.34
C GLY A 48 -12.94 4.46 13.04
N THR A 49 -12.24 5.10 12.11
CA THR A 49 -10.84 4.78 11.78
C THR A 49 -9.92 4.98 12.99
N PHE A 50 -10.04 6.13 13.67
CA PHE A 50 -9.26 6.38 14.89
C PHE A 50 -9.68 5.49 16.06
N ALA A 51 -10.99 5.25 16.25
CA ALA A 51 -11.48 4.38 17.31
C ALA A 51 -10.93 2.95 17.16
N VAL A 52 -10.96 2.39 15.94
CA VAL A 52 -10.39 1.06 15.65
C VAL A 52 -8.90 1.04 15.92
N TRP A 53 -8.16 2.09 15.53
CA TRP A 53 -6.73 2.20 15.81
C TRP A 53 -6.44 2.18 17.33
N ILE A 54 -7.13 3.01 18.12
CA ILE A 54 -6.95 3.08 19.58
C ILE A 54 -7.32 1.75 20.25
N ILE A 55 -8.42 1.12 19.84
CA ILE A 55 -8.87 -0.15 20.41
C ILE A 55 -7.84 -1.25 20.07
N ALA A 56 -7.33 -1.29 18.84
CA ALA A 56 -6.31 -2.26 18.44
C ALA A 56 -5.03 -2.13 19.28
N ASP A 57 -4.57 -0.89 19.49
CA ASP A 57 -3.37 -0.60 20.29
C ASP A 57 -3.55 -1.04 21.76
N LYS A 58 -4.71 -0.73 22.37
CA LYS A 58 -5.04 -1.16 23.73
C LYS A 58 -5.14 -2.67 23.91
N LEU A 59 -5.49 -3.40 22.84
CA LEU A 59 -5.55 -4.86 22.84
C LEU A 59 -4.18 -5.52 22.56
N GLY A 60 -3.11 -4.73 22.41
CA GLY A 60 -1.78 -5.24 22.07
C GLY A 60 -1.69 -5.83 20.67
N LEU A 61 -2.62 -5.48 19.78
CA LEU A 61 -2.66 -5.93 18.39
C LEU A 61 -1.83 -4.98 17.52
N SER A 62 -1.43 -5.43 16.33
CA SER A 62 -0.85 -4.52 15.33
C SER A 62 -1.94 -3.57 14.81
N ALA A 63 -1.91 -2.33 15.28
CA ALA A 63 -2.88 -1.31 14.86
C ALA A 63 -2.87 -1.09 13.34
N ILE A 64 -1.70 -1.21 12.70
CA ILE A 64 -1.53 -1.09 11.24
C ILE A 64 -2.23 -2.24 10.49
N ILE A 65 -2.00 -3.50 10.89
CA ILE A 65 -2.65 -4.64 10.22
C ILE A 65 -4.16 -4.57 10.44
N THR A 66 -4.58 -4.25 11.66
CA THR A 66 -6.00 -4.14 12.03
C THR A 66 -6.71 -3.08 11.18
N ILE A 67 -6.11 -1.89 11.03
CA ILE A 67 -6.74 -0.81 10.25
C ILE A 67 -6.76 -1.09 8.75
N VAL A 68 -5.73 -1.77 8.21
CA VAL A 68 -5.69 -2.19 6.79
C VAL A 68 -6.80 -3.20 6.51
N VAL A 69 -6.97 -4.20 7.37
CA VAL A 69 -8.01 -5.22 7.20
C VAL A 69 -9.40 -4.61 7.39
N TYR A 70 -9.56 -3.70 8.36
CA TYR A 70 -10.77 -2.89 8.54
C TYR A 70 -11.13 -2.11 7.27
N ALA A 71 -10.18 -1.37 6.69
CA ALA A 71 -10.39 -0.57 5.49
C ALA A 71 -10.74 -1.45 4.28
N ILE A 72 -10.04 -2.58 4.07
CA ILE A 72 -10.34 -3.53 2.99
C ILE A 72 -11.75 -4.12 3.15
N THR A 73 -12.15 -4.45 4.38
CA THR A 73 -13.47 -5.02 4.68
C THR A 73 -14.58 -4.03 4.33
N ILE A 74 -14.40 -2.75 4.68
CA ILE A 74 -15.34 -1.68 4.32
C ILE A 74 -15.34 -1.47 2.80
N ALA A 75 -14.17 -1.31 2.18
CA ALA A 75 -14.04 -1.01 0.76
C ALA A 75 -14.68 -2.09 -0.13
N ARG A 76 -14.58 -3.37 0.25
CA ARG A 76 -15.22 -4.48 -0.48
C ARG A 76 -16.73 -4.55 -0.31
N THR A 77 -17.26 -4.09 0.83
CA THR A 77 -18.69 -4.25 1.15
C THR A 77 -19.52 -3.01 0.82
N ALA A 78 -18.91 -1.82 0.88
CA ALA A 78 -19.58 -0.53 0.64
C ALA A 78 -20.30 -0.41 -0.72
N PRO A 79 -19.75 -0.89 -1.86
CA PRO A 79 -20.41 -0.78 -3.16
C PRO A 79 -21.78 -1.47 -3.23
N ARG A 80 -22.00 -2.53 -2.44
CA ARG A 80 -23.27 -3.29 -2.44
C ARG A 80 -24.33 -2.68 -1.52
N ARG A 81 -23.99 -1.69 -0.68
CA ARG A 81 -24.88 -1.18 0.38
C ARG A 81 -25.01 0.35 0.42
N MET A 82 -24.20 1.10 -0.31
CA MET A 82 -24.22 2.57 -0.32
C MET A 82 -24.59 3.11 -1.70
N SER A 83 -25.38 4.17 -1.72
CA SER A 83 -25.74 4.86 -2.96
C SER A 83 -24.51 5.50 -3.63
N ALA A 84 -24.50 5.54 -4.97
CA ALA A 84 -23.38 6.07 -5.74
C ALA A 84 -23.04 7.52 -5.37
N ARG A 85 -24.05 8.37 -5.15
CA ARG A 85 -23.87 9.78 -4.78
C ARG A 85 -23.14 9.97 -3.45
N ARG A 86 -23.45 9.17 -2.42
CA ARG A 86 -22.73 9.19 -1.13
C ARG A 86 -21.27 8.78 -1.31
N ARG A 87 -21.02 7.71 -2.08
CA ARG A 87 -19.67 7.19 -2.33
C ARG A 87 -18.78 8.21 -3.00
N VAL A 88 -19.26 8.89 -4.04
CA VAL A 88 -18.48 9.93 -4.74
C VAL A 88 -18.07 11.04 -3.78
N SER A 89 -19.00 11.56 -2.97
CA SER A 89 -18.70 12.63 -2.01
C SER A 89 -17.69 12.17 -0.95
N THR A 90 -17.87 10.99 -0.34
CA THR A 90 -16.93 10.48 0.66
C THR A 90 -15.54 10.19 0.05
N TYR A 91 -15.48 9.65 -1.17
CA TYR A 91 -14.19 9.43 -1.86
C TYR A 91 -13.44 10.75 -2.07
N SER A 92 -14.11 11.81 -2.52
CA SER A 92 -13.47 13.11 -2.71
C SER A 92 -12.90 13.69 -1.41
N VAL A 93 -13.60 13.52 -0.28
CA VAL A 93 -13.09 13.99 1.03
C VAL A 93 -11.88 13.17 1.48
N TRP A 94 -11.94 11.84 1.35
CA TRP A 94 -10.81 10.97 1.70
C TRP A 94 -9.60 11.22 0.81
N GLU A 95 -9.80 11.40 -0.49
CA GLU A 95 -8.72 11.73 -1.44
C GLU A 95 -8.05 13.04 -1.05
N SER A 96 -8.84 14.09 -0.75
CA SER A 96 -8.31 15.38 -0.28
C SER A 96 -7.55 15.23 1.03
N ALA A 97 -8.09 14.47 2.00
CA ALA A 97 -7.44 14.25 3.28
C ALA A 97 -6.11 13.48 3.12
N VAL A 98 -6.09 12.41 2.34
CA VAL A 98 -4.90 11.62 2.03
C VAL A 98 -3.86 12.49 1.31
N PHE A 99 -4.29 13.33 0.37
CA PHE A 99 -3.42 14.26 -0.32
C PHE A 99 -2.76 15.24 0.66
N VAL A 100 -3.55 15.92 1.50
CA VAL A 100 -3.03 16.88 2.49
C VAL A 100 -2.10 16.19 3.48
N LEU A 101 -2.48 15.02 4.01
CA LEU A 101 -1.65 14.26 4.94
C LEU A 101 -0.33 13.82 4.29
N ASN A 102 -0.35 13.39 3.03
CA ASN A 102 0.86 13.06 2.29
C ASN A 102 1.76 14.28 2.12
N VAL A 103 1.21 15.41 1.65
CA VAL A 103 1.98 16.66 1.48
C VAL A 103 2.60 17.10 2.79
N LEU A 104 1.81 17.16 3.86
CA LEU A 104 2.28 17.54 5.20
C LEU A 104 3.40 16.62 5.66
N ALA A 105 3.21 15.31 5.51
CA ALA A 105 4.22 14.36 5.93
C ALA A 105 5.49 14.48 5.07
N PHE A 106 5.42 14.67 3.75
CA PHE A 106 6.62 14.97 2.93
C PHE A 106 7.33 16.26 3.33
N VAL A 107 6.60 17.32 3.65
CA VAL A 107 7.20 18.58 4.13
C VAL A 107 7.91 18.38 5.47
N LEU A 108 7.26 17.73 6.43
CA LEU A 108 7.86 17.42 7.74
C LEU A 108 9.09 16.51 7.60
N MET A 109 9.01 15.52 6.71
CA MET A 109 10.12 14.62 6.41
C MET A 109 11.31 15.38 5.80
N GLY A 110 11.06 16.28 4.84
CA GLY A 110 12.10 17.13 4.26
C GLY A 110 12.77 18.05 5.29
N LEU A 111 11.98 18.60 6.22
CA LEU A 111 12.50 19.43 7.31
C LEU A 111 13.39 18.63 8.27
N GLN A 112 12.97 17.41 8.65
CA GLN A 112 13.77 16.52 9.49
C GLN A 112 15.06 16.07 8.81
N ALA A 113 15.02 15.78 7.50
CA ALA A 113 16.18 15.38 6.73
C ALA A 113 17.29 16.45 6.77
N ARG A 114 16.93 17.74 6.67
CA ARG A 114 17.90 18.84 6.80
C ARG A 114 18.59 18.84 8.18
N SER A 115 17.84 18.61 9.25
CA SER A 115 18.40 18.53 10.61
C SER A 115 19.39 17.37 10.75
N ILE A 116 19.07 16.21 10.17
CA ILE A 116 19.93 15.01 10.22
C ILE A 116 21.22 15.23 9.43
N VAL A 117 21.12 15.75 8.20
CA VAL A 117 22.31 16.07 7.37
C VAL A 117 23.20 17.11 8.06
N GLY A 118 22.59 18.10 8.72
CA GLY A 118 23.31 19.10 9.53
C GLY A 118 24.10 18.47 10.69
N ARG A 119 23.51 17.51 11.41
CA ARG A 119 24.19 16.78 12.49
C ARG A 119 25.32 15.87 12.01
N LEU A 120 25.22 15.36 10.78
CA LEU A 120 26.26 14.53 10.16
C LEU A 120 27.37 15.34 9.47
N SER A 121 27.29 16.66 9.50
CA SER A 121 28.26 17.55 8.85
C SER A 121 29.60 17.58 9.59
N GLY A 122 30.44 16.59 9.31
CA GLY A 122 31.81 16.38 9.80
C GLY A 122 32.50 15.23 9.04
N ASP A 123 33.56 14.63 9.62
CA ASP A 123 34.44 13.61 9.01
C ASP A 123 33.77 12.30 8.53
N GLY A 124 32.44 12.18 8.62
CA GLY A 124 31.67 10.98 8.22
C GLY A 124 30.59 11.21 7.14
N GLN A 125 30.50 12.40 6.53
CA GLN A 125 29.46 12.67 5.50
C GLN A 125 29.54 11.74 4.29
N GLY A 126 30.76 11.49 3.79
CA GLY A 126 30.98 10.64 2.63
C GLY A 126 30.53 9.20 2.87
N GLU A 127 30.86 8.66 4.05
CA GLU A 127 30.46 7.31 4.44
C GLU A 127 28.95 7.17 4.62
N ALA A 128 28.29 8.17 5.22
CA ALA A 128 26.85 8.15 5.40
C ALA A 128 26.09 8.26 4.07
N PHE A 129 26.59 9.07 3.13
CA PHE A 129 25.99 9.17 1.80
C PHE A 129 26.23 7.90 0.97
N LEU A 130 27.43 7.33 1.05
CA LEU A 130 27.75 6.05 0.42
C LEU A 130 26.85 4.94 0.99
N PHE A 131 26.69 4.87 2.31
CA PHE A 131 25.78 3.95 2.97
C PHE A 131 24.34 4.10 2.47
N ALA A 132 23.82 5.34 2.42
CA ALA A 132 22.47 5.60 1.91
C ALA A 132 22.30 5.20 0.44
N ALA A 133 23.30 5.47 -0.41
CA ALA A 133 23.31 5.06 -1.81
C ALA A 133 23.38 3.54 -1.98
N THR A 134 24.19 2.86 -1.17
CA THR A 134 24.26 1.39 -1.13
C THR A 134 22.93 0.79 -0.71
N VAL A 135 22.29 1.32 0.35
CA VAL A 135 20.97 0.85 0.78
C VAL A 135 19.92 1.05 -0.31
N LEU A 136 19.92 2.21 -0.99
CA LEU A 136 19.04 2.45 -2.15
C LEU A 136 19.25 1.41 -3.26
N ALA A 137 20.50 1.15 -3.64
CA ALA A 137 20.83 0.16 -4.66
C ALA A 137 20.38 -1.25 -4.24
N VAL A 138 20.68 -1.66 -3.01
CA VAL A 138 20.28 -2.95 -2.45
C VAL A 138 18.76 -3.09 -2.43
N VAL A 139 18.02 -2.05 -2.03
CA VAL A 139 16.55 -2.08 -1.99
C VAL A 139 15.96 -2.27 -3.39
N ILE A 140 16.51 -1.59 -4.40
CA ILE A 140 16.05 -1.72 -5.79
C ILE A 140 16.40 -3.10 -6.34
N VAL A 141 17.64 -3.55 -6.17
CA VAL A 141 18.10 -4.86 -6.68
C VAL A 141 17.36 -6.00 -6.00
N ALA A 142 17.22 -5.97 -4.67
CA ALA A 142 16.47 -6.99 -3.93
C ALA A 142 15.02 -7.10 -4.41
N ARG A 143 14.37 -5.97 -4.72
CA ARG A 143 13.02 -5.95 -5.27
C ARG A 143 12.97 -6.61 -6.65
N LEU A 144 13.91 -6.28 -7.54
CA LEU A 144 14.00 -6.87 -8.87
C LEU A 144 14.27 -8.38 -8.77
N VAL A 145 15.26 -8.78 -7.99
CA VAL A 145 15.60 -10.20 -7.77
C VAL A 145 14.40 -10.97 -7.24
N TRP A 146 13.67 -10.42 -6.25
CA TRP A 146 12.49 -11.08 -5.69
C TRP A 146 11.37 -11.26 -6.71
N VAL A 147 11.02 -10.20 -7.45
CA VAL A 147 9.94 -10.26 -8.45
C VAL A 147 10.32 -11.18 -9.61
N MET A 148 11.56 -11.09 -10.10
CA MET A 148 12.06 -11.95 -11.16
C MET A 148 12.15 -13.41 -10.71
N GLY A 149 12.61 -13.65 -9.48
CA GLY A 149 12.65 -14.97 -8.86
C GLY A 149 11.26 -15.58 -8.71
N TYR A 150 10.28 -14.81 -8.23
CA TYR A 150 8.89 -15.25 -8.12
C TYR A 150 8.30 -15.64 -9.48
N VAL A 151 8.52 -14.83 -10.52
CA VAL A 151 8.03 -15.12 -11.87
C VAL A 151 8.76 -16.33 -12.48
N ALA A 152 10.07 -16.46 -12.27
CA ALA A 152 10.84 -17.62 -12.71
C ALA A 152 10.33 -18.89 -12.03
N LEU A 153 10.10 -18.85 -10.72
CA LEU A 153 9.59 -19.97 -9.92
C LEU A 153 8.21 -20.42 -10.41
N ILE A 154 7.26 -19.48 -10.60
CA ILE A 154 5.92 -19.81 -11.13
C ILE A 154 6.02 -20.42 -12.52
N ARG A 155 6.89 -19.88 -13.39
CA ARG A 155 7.08 -20.43 -14.74
C ARG A 155 7.68 -21.84 -14.71
N GLN A 156 8.56 -22.13 -13.75
CA GLN A 156 9.10 -23.48 -13.57
C GLN A 156 8.05 -24.46 -13.03
N PHE A 157 7.23 -24.07 -12.05
CA PHE A 157 6.15 -24.92 -11.55
C PHE A 157 5.02 -25.14 -12.57
N LYS A 158 4.64 -24.11 -13.34
CA LYS A 158 3.67 -24.26 -14.45
C LYS A 158 4.19 -25.09 -15.63
N ARG A 159 5.50 -25.37 -15.69
CA ARG A 159 6.08 -26.28 -16.68
C ARG A 159 5.91 -27.76 -16.27
N PHE A 160 5.67 -28.02 -14.98
CA PHE A 160 5.39 -29.36 -14.45
C PHE A 160 3.89 -29.69 -14.46
N ASP A 161 3.03 -28.69 -14.31
CA ASP A 161 1.57 -28.86 -14.32
C ASP A 161 1.04 -28.73 -15.75
N GLY A 162 1.00 -29.87 -16.46
CA GLY A 162 0.54 -29.97 -17.85
C GLY A 162 -0.89 -29.46 -18.02
N GLU A 163 -1.11 -28.68 -19.08
CA GLU A 163 -2.41 -28.34 -19.68
C GLU A 163 -3.51 -27.81 -18.74
N GLY A 164 -3.73 -26.48 -18.71
CA GLY A 164 -5.01 -26.00 -18.14
C GLY A 164 -5.32 -24.51 -18.11
N GLN A 165 -4.33 -23.60 -18.15
CA GLN A 165 -4.69 -22.17 -18.05
C GLN A 165 -3.69 -21.24 -18.75
N LYS A 166 -3.87 -21.09 -20.06
CA LYS A 166 -3.28 -20.02 -20.90
C LYS A 166 -3.94 -18.64 -20.65
N ARG A 167 -4.40 -18.37 -19.43
CA ARG A 167 -4.84 -17.03 -19.02
C ARG A 167 -3.71 -16.42 -18.19
N ASP A 168 -3.03 -15.45 -18.81
CA ASP A 168 -2.14 -14.48 -18.19
C ASP A 168 -0.95 -15.05 -17.41
N ALA A 169 -0.12 -15.87 -18.06
CA ALA A 169 1.20 -16.14 -17.51
C ALA A 169 2.00 -14.83 -17.43
N PRO A 170 2.58 -14.46 -16.28
CA PRO A 170 3.31 -13.21 -16.13
C PRO A 170 4.45 -13.13 -17.16
N THR A 171 4.34 -12.19 -18.09
CA THR A 171 5.36 -11.93 -19.13
C THR A 171 6.63 -11.40 -18.46
N PHE A 172 7.82 -11.75 -18.97
CA PHE A 172 9.09 -11.26 -18.45
C PHE A 172 9.15 -9.73 -18.46
N ARG A 173 8.61 -9.10 -19.52
CA ARG A 173 8.41 -7.65 -19.62
C ARG A 173 7.53 -7.12 -18.49
N GLY A 174 6.43 -7.80 -18.19
CA GLY A 174 5.53 -7.47 -17.08
C GLY A 174 6.22 -7.62 -15.72
N ALA A 175 7.05 -8.66 -15.54
CA ALA A 175 7.83 -8.87 -14.33
C ALA A 175 8.85 -7.74 -14.09
N VAL A 176 9.56 -7.31 -15.15
CA VAL A 176 10.48 -6.17 -15.08
C VAL A 176 9.73 -4.89 -14.71
N LEU A 177 8.58 -4.63 -15.35
CA LEU A 177 7.75 -3.47 -15.03
C LEU A 177 7.27 -3.51 -13.57
N VAL A 178 6.70 -4.63 -13.11
CA VAL A 178 6.20 -4.80 -11.74
C VAL A 178 7.33 -4.69 -10.72
N GLY A 179 8.52 -5.22 -11.03
CA GLY A 179 9.71 -5.06 -10.20
C GLY A 179 10.16 -3.61 -10.11
N TRP A 180 10.06 -2.86 -11.20
CA TRP A 180 10.46 -1.45 -11.29
C TRP A 180 9.45 -0.48 -10.64
N CYS A 181 8.17 -0.84 -10.59
CA CYS A 181 7.10 -0.05 -9.94
C CYS A 181 7.11 -0.12 -8.39
N GLY A 182 8.16 -0.68 -7.78
CA GLY A 182 8.26 -0.87 -6.33
C GLY A 182 8.65 0.38 -5.53
N MET A 183 7.99 1.52 -5.77
CA MET A 183 8.29 2.78 -5.09
C MET A 183 8.13 2.63 -3.58
N ARG A 184 9.12 3.10 -2.81
CA ARG A 184 9.06 3.07 -1.35
C ARG A 184 8.28 4.29 -0.87
N GLY A 185 7.18 4.03 -0.17
CA GLY A 185 6.31 5.08 0.34
C GLY A 185 6.73 5.63 1.69
N LEU A 186 5.93 6.60 2.14
CA LEU A 186 6.04 7.30 3.42
C LEU A 186 6.20 6.38 4.64
N VAL A 187 5.52 5.23 4.62
CA VAL A 187 5.54 4.25 5.72
C VAL A 187 6.97 3.81 6.06
N THR A 188 7.83 3.67 5.06
CA THR A 188 9.25 3.29 5.27
C THR A 188 9.96 4.30 6.18
N LEU A 189 9.69 5.59 5.97
CA LEU A 189 10.35 6.64 6.74
C LEU A 189 9.73 6.81 8.13
N VAL A 190 8.41 6.69 8.24
CA VAL A 190 7.72 6.73 9.55
C VAL A 190 8.29 5.66 10.47
N VAL A 191 8.51 4.44 9.96
CA VAL A 191 9.14 3.36 10.72
C VAL A 191 10.57 3.72 11.14
N ALA A 192 11.35 4.37 10.28
CA ALA A 192 12.70 4.80 10.62
C ALA A 192 12.71 5.90 11.71
N ILE A 193 11.79 6.86 11.64
CA ILE A 193 11.69 7.96 12.63
C ILE A 193 11.14 7.46 13.97
N ALA A 194 10.32 6.40 13.96
CA ALA A 194 9.81 5.75 15.16
C ALA A 194 10.91 5.09 16.01
N LEU A 195 12.14 4.97 15.50
CA LEU A 195 13.28 4.53 16.30
C LEU A 195 13.54 5.50 17.47
N PRO A 196 13.74 4.99 18.70
CA PRO A 196 14.09 5.80 19.87
C PRO A 196 15.30 6.70 19.62
N ALA A 197 15.34 7.88 20.24
CA ALA A 197 16.39 8.87 20.00
C ALA A 197 17.80 8.40 20.38
N ASP A 198 17.87 7.48 21.34
CA ASP A 198 19.07 6.81 21.87
C ASP A 198 19.51 5.60 21.05
N PHE A 199 18.79 5.25 19.97
CA PHE A 199 19.13 4.10 19.15
C PHE A 199 20.47 4.30 18.40
N PRO A 200 21.42 3.35 18.49
CA PRO A 200 22.73 3.48 17.86
C PRO A 200 22.58 3.52 16.33
N GLY A 201 23.19 4.52 15.68
CA GLY A 201 23.13 4.65 14.22
C GLY A 201 21.76 5.10 13.68
N ARG A 202 20.87 5.66 14.53
CA ARG A 202 19.57 6.20 14.11
C ARG A 202 19.67 7.19 12.95
N ASP A 203 20.55 8.18 13.06
CA ASP A 203 20.65 9.24 12.06
C ASP A 203 21.05 8.71 10.66
N PRO A 204 22.09 7.85 10.51
CA PRO A 204 22.36 7.15 9.26
C PRO A 204 21.20 6.30 8.72
N ILE A 205 20.45 5.60 9.60
CA ILE A 205 19.30 4.78 9.19
C ILE A 205 18.18 5.67 8.64
N VAL A 206 17.85 6.77 9.31
CA VAL A 206 16.81 7.70 8.87
C VAL A 206 17.24 8.40 7.57
N LEU A 207 18.52 8.76 7.43
CA LEU A 207 19.07 9.30 6.18
C LEU A 207 18.94 8.29 5.03
N ALA A 208 19.29 7.03 5.26
CA ALA A 208 19.16 5.96 4.27
C ALA A 208 17.68 5.73 3.89
N ALA A 209 16.77 5.67 4.86
CA ALA A 209 15.34 5.55 4.60
C ALA A 209 14.80 6.73 3.77
N PHE A 210 15.27 7.95 4.04
CA PHE A 210 14.92 9.14 3.27
C PHE A 210 15.46 9.08 1.84
N ALA A 211 16.74 8.75 1.67
CA ALA A 211 17.36 8.57 0.35
C ALA A 211 16.68 7.46 -0.46
N VAL A 212 16.24 6.38 0.19
CA VAL A 212 15.47 5.30 -0.44
C VAL A 212 14.11 5.80 -0.91
N VAL A 213 13.35 6.49 -0.06
CA VAL A 213 12.02 7.01 -0.42
C VAL A 213 12.12 8.03 -1.54
N LEU A 214 12.95 9.06 -1.40
CA LEU A 214 13.10 10.07 -2.47
C LEU A 214 13.73 9.48 -3.74
N GLY A 215 14.80 8.69 -3.58
CA GLY A 215 15.49 8.07 -4.70
C GLY A 215 14.56 7.17 -5.50
N THR A 216 13.75 6.33 -4.84
CA THR A 216 12.77 5.50 -5.56
C THR A 216 11.65 6.33 -6.18
N LEU A 217 11.09 7.32 -5.49
CA LEU A 217 10.04 8.17 -6.04
C LEU A 217 10.50 8.97 -7.27
N VAL A 218 11.68 9.58 -7.21
CA VAL A 218 12.22 10.41 -8.31
C VAL A 218 12.75 9.52 -9.43
N LEU A 219 13.65 8.57 -9.13
CA LEU A 219 14.25 7.73 -10.16
C LEU A 219 13.22 6.83 -10.82
N GLN A 220 12.42 6.08 -10.04
CA GLN A 220 11.42 5.16 -10.63
C GLN A 220 10.25 5.93 -11.24
N GLY A 221 9.81 7.03 -10.63
CA GLY A 221 8.76 7.88 -11.18
C GLY A 221 9.12 8.47 -12.56
N MET A 222 10.33 9.04 -12.69
CA MET A 222 10.78 9.61 -13.97
C MET A 222 11.13 8.53 -15.01
N SER A 223 11.64 7.38 -14.59
CA SER A 223 12.03 6.30 -15.51
C SER A 223 10.87 5.38 -15.95
N LEU A 224 9.71 5.44 -15.30
CA LEU A 224 8.58 4.57 -15.64
C LEU A 224 8.05 4.83 -17.06
N LYS A 225 7.83 6.09 -17.44
CA LYS A 225 7.34 6.47 -18.77
C LYS A 225 8.26 5.99 -19.91
N PRO A 226 9.59 6.24 -19.89
CA PRO A 226 10.48 5.71 -20.92
C PRO A 226 10.59 4.18 -20.87
N LEU A 227 10.53 3.56 -19.69
CA LEU A 227 10.54 2.10 -19.56
C LEU A 227 9.31 1.47 -20.23
N LEU A 228 8.11 2.03 -20.01
CA LEU A 228 6.88 1.59 -20.66
C LEU A 228 6.96 1.69 -22.18
N ARG A 229 7.50 2.81 -22.71
CA ARG A 229 7.71 2.98 -24.15
C ARG A 229 8.68 1.96 -24.73
N ARG A 230 9.72 1.57 -23.99
CA ARG A 230 10.70 0.56 -24.42
C ARG A 230 10.16 -0.87 -24.37
N LEU A 231 9.29 -1.19 -23.41
CA LEU A 231 8.75 -2.54 -23.26
C LEU A 231 7.65 -2.88 -24.27
N ASN A 232 7.06 -1.86 -24.92
CA ASN A 232 6.06 -1.97 -25.99
C ASN A 232 5.01 -3.07 -25.70
N PHE A 233 4.24 -2.88 -24.61
CA PHE A 233 3.13 -3.76 -24.27
C PHE A 233 2.00 -3.59 -25.30
N GLU A 234 1.31 -4.69 -25.61
CA GLU A 234 0.06 -4.64 -26.37
C GLU A 234 -1.00 -3.85 -25.60
N ARG A 235 -1.94 -3.23 -26.33
CA ARG A 235 -3.03 -2.47 -25.71
C ARG A 235 -3.84 -3.39 -24.81
N ASP A 236 -4.00 -2.98 -23.56
CA ASP A 236 -4.88 -3.64 -22.60
C ASP A 236 -6.34 -3.33 -22.98
N THR A 237 -7.07 -4.35 -23.45
CA THR A 237 -8.48 -4.26 -23.85
C THR A 237 -9.44 -4.74 -22.74
N SER A 238 -8.93 -4.99 -21.53
CA SER A 238 -9.73 -5.45 -20.38
C SER A 238 -10.86 -4.48 -20.04
N ILE A 239 -10.58 -3.17 -20.00
CA ILE A 239 -11.58 -2.14 -19.69
C ILE A 239 -12.67 -2.11 -20.76
N ASP A 240 -12.30 -2.18 -22.05
CA ASP A 240 -13.28 -2.18 -23.15
C ASP A 240 -14.23 -3.37 -23.04
N ARG A 241 -13.69 -4.53 -22.64
CA ARG A 241 -14.46 -5.75 -22.40
C ARG A 241 -15.37 -5.63 -21.18
N GLU A 242 -14.87 -5.14 -20.05
CA GLU A 242 -15.69 -4.92 -18.84
C GLU A 242 -16.83 -3.92 -19.11
N VAL A 243 -16.56 -2.84 -19.86
CA VAL A 243 -17.58 -1.87 -20.26
C VAL A 243 -18.61 -2.52 -21.18
N ALA A 244 -18.19 -3.37 -22.12
CA ALA A 244 -19.11 -4.10 -22.98
C ALA A 244 -20.00 -5.06 -22.17
N GLU A 245 -19.42 -5.82 -21.23
CA GLU A 245 -20.16 -6.72 -20.34
C GLU A 245 -21.15 -5.95 -19.45
N ALA A 246 -20.75 -4.80 -18.89
CA ALA A 246 -21.63 -3.94 -18.10
C ALA A 246 -22.79 -3.37 -18.94
N ARG A 247 -22.55 -2.97 -20.19
CA ARG A 247 -23.62 -2.51 -21.10
C ARG A 247 -24.63 -3.61 -21.38
N VAL A 248 -24.17 -4.84 -21.61
CA VAL A 248 -25.05 -6.00 -21.82
C VAL A 248 -25.93 -6.23 -20.59
N ALA A 249 -25.35 -6.20 -19.39
CA ALA A 249 -26.12 -6.38 -18.15
C ALA A 249 -27.18 -5.29 -17.94
N ILE A 250 -26.86 -4.02 -18.27
CA ILE A 250 -27.83 -2.91 -18.20
C ILE A 250 -28.97 -3.13 -19.21
N MET A 251 -28.66 -3.53 -20.44
CA MET A 251 -29.67 -3.80 -21.47
C MET A 251 -30.58 -4.97 -21.09
N GLN A 252 -30.02 -6.04 -20.52
CA GLN A 252 -30.79 -7.18 -20.02
C GLN A 252 -31.74 -6.76 -18.89
N ALA A 253 -31.24 -6.03 -17.89
CA ALA A 253 -32.09 -5.53 -16.81
C ALA A 253 -33.19 -4.58 -17.30
N ALA A 254 -32.93 -3.79 -18.35
CA ALA A 254 -33.95 -2.93 -18.96
C ALA A 254 -35.01 -3.74 -19.71
N LEU A 255 -34.62 -4.83 -20.38
CA LEU A 255 -35.55 -5.75 -21.05
C LEU A 255 -36.43 -6.51 -20.06
N ASP A 256 -35.86 -6.99 -18.95
CA ASP A 256 -36.60 -7.71 -17.89
C ASP A 256 -37.68 -6.84 -17.21
N VAL A 257 -37.54 -5.51 -17.24
CA VAL A 257 -38.54 -4.57 -16.71
C VAL A 257 -39.66 -4.28 -17.73
N LEU A 258 -39.39 -4.46 -19.03
CA LEU A 258 -40.33 -4.20 -20.12
C LEU A 258 -41.15 -5.43 -20.53
N SER A 259 -40.70 -6.64 -20.18
CA SER A 259 -41.44 -7.91 -20.37
C SER A 259 -42.33 -8.25 -19.18
#